data_AF-A0A9P1E1T6-F1
#
_entry.id   AF-A0A9P1E1T6-F1
#
_cell.length_a   1.000
_cell.length_b   1.000
_cell.length_c   1.000
_cell.angle_alpha   90.00
_cell.angle_beta   90.00
_cell.angle_gamma   90.00
#
_symmetry.space_group_name_H-M   'P 1'
#
loop_
_entity.id
_entity.type
_entity.pdbx_description
1 polymer ?
#
loop_
_entity_poly.entity_id
_entity_poly.type
_entity_poly.pdbx_seq_one_letter_code
_entity_poly.pdbx_strand_id
1 'polypeptide(L)'
;MNTVISAMSLDYPPHKLAVYISDDGGSLITLNAVREAWRFSRLWVPFCRKYGLNLRCPEAYFATQEKFEFDADRKILQERYREFQEALEKNSMNESKSVSRDHPPTIEVMTDDENKDSGLREMPLLVYVAREKRSGHPHHFKGGALNVLLRVSAVISNAPYFLVLDCDMYCHDPSSARQAMCYYLDPKHSPHIAWVQFPQKFRNMSEHDIYGGRLNNFLRAAYGVDGLRGTNLMGCNFFMKREAIYGTKNIQRGATLDQLKKLFGSSNEFIRAFMDKERYRPKMPEDRKPSDALQDELQLLASSSYDVGTQWGKVVGYRYFSVVEDAITSLELHCDGWISVYTNPANPCFLGASTNNLNDTLVQQTRWAFGLMQMGLSRFTPLIYGPLRMSILQSMWYGALVLDSLSTIPFYVLSIIPPICLLYCIPLYPQVSKQNNTHL
;
A
#
# COMPACT_ATOMS: atom_id res chain seq x y z
N MET A 1 14.42 4.81 4.16
CA MET A 1 14.16 6.26 4.23
C MET A 1 14.06 6.96 2.88
N ASN A 2 14.75 6.52 1.81
CA ASN A 2 14.60 7.12 0.48
C ASN A 2 13.14 7.19 0.00
N THR A 3 12.33 6.15 0.26
CA THR A 3 10.88 6.14 -0.02
C THR A 3 10.14 7.29 0.65
N VAL A 4 10.40 7.56 1.93
CA VAL A 4 9.81 8.68 2.69
C VAL A 4 10.16 10.01 2.04
N ILE A 5 11.44 10.23 1.76
CA ILE A 5 11.95 11.47 1.16
C ILE A 5 11.36 11.68 -0.25
N SER A 6 11.23 10.59 -1.02
CA SER A 6 10.61 10.63 -2.36
C SER A 6 9.10 10.93 -2.28
N ALA A 7 8.39 10.40 -1.29
CA ALA A 7 6.97 10.66 -1.08
C ALA A 7 6.73 12.12 -0.66
N MET A 8 7.59 12.68 0.18
CA MET A 8 7.56 14.10 0.55
C MET A 8 7.88 15.05 -0.63
N SER A 9 8.51 14.54 -1.69
CA SER A 9 8.87 15.35 -2.85
C SER A 9 7.97 15.13 -4.07
N LEU A 10 6.79 14.51 -3.89
CA LEU A 10 5.76 14.50 -4.95
C LEU A 10 5.42 15.92 -5.42
N ASP A 11 5.08 16.05 -6.70
CA ASP A 11 4.67 17.32 -7.29
C ASP A 11 3.21 17.64 -6.91
N TYR A 12 3.04 18.04 -5.66
CA TYR A 12 1.76 18.42 -5.08
C TYR A 12 1.94 19.56 -4.07
N PRO A 13 0.92 20.43 -3.85
CA PRO A 13 1.03 21.52 -2.89
C PRO A 13 1.42 21.01 -1.49
N PRO A 14 2.45 21.59 -0.83
CA PRO A 14 2.99 21.07 0.42
C PRO A 14 1.94 20.98 1.53
N HIS A 15 1.09 21.99 1.66
CA HIS A 15 0.01 22.05 2.64
C HIS A 15 -1.12 21.03 2.40
N LYS A 16 -1.12 20.34 1.25
CA LYS A 16 -2.09 19.26 0.93
C LYS A 16 -1.45 17.88 0.98
N LEU A 17 -0.16 17.79 1.27
CA LEU A 17 0.59 16.54 1.31
C LEU A 17 1.01 16.23 2.75
N ALA A 18 0.72 15.01 3.17
CA ALA A 18 1.14 14.48 4.46
C ALA A 18 1.65 13.05 4.26
N VAL A 19 2.80 12.75 4.86
CA VAL A 19 3.44 11.44 4.83
C VAL A 19 3.38 10.84 6.22
N TYR A 20 2.85 9.63 6.30
CA TYR A 20 2.75 8.87 7.54
C TYR A 20 3.59 7.61 7.42
N ILE A 21 4.40 7.34 8.42
CA ILE A 21 5.23 6.13 8.51
C ILE A 21 4.68 5.28 9.64
N SER A 22 4.41 4.01 9.35
CA SER A 22 4.09 3.04 10.40
C SER A 22 5.33 2.22 10.76
N ASP A 23 5.63 2.12 12.04
CA ASP A 23 6.63 1.19 12.59
C ASP A 23 5.96 0.21 13.55
N ASP A 24 5.81 -1.03 13.10
CA ASP A 24 5.23 -2.12 13.89
C ASP A 24 6.14 -2.60 15.02
N GLY A 25 7.43 -2.29 14.96
CA GLY A 25 8.40 -2.65 15.99
C GLY A 25 8.63 -1.55 17.03
N GLY A 26 8.11 -0.35 16.82
CA GLY A 26 8.34 0.79 17.72
C GLY A 26 9.82 1.05 17.99
N SER A 27 10.68 0.87 16.99
CA SER A 27 12.12 0.91 17.17
C SER A 27 12.64 2.33 17.18
N LEU A 28 13.49 2.63 18.16
CA LEU A 28 14.17 3.93 18.23
C LEU A 28 15.09 4.15 17.02
N ILE A 29 15.62 3.08 16.41
CA ILE A 29 16.39 3.15 15.15
C ILE A 29 15.52 3.74 14.04
N THR A 30 14.30 3.21 13.87
CA THR A 30 13.37 3.71 12.84
C THR A 30 12.99 5.15 13.13
N LEU A 31 12.61 5.47 14.37
CA LEU A 31 12.23 6.83 14.76
C LEU A 31 13.35 7.84 14.49
N ASN A 32 14.57 7.54 14.93
CA ASN A 32 15.74 8.40 14.66
C ASN A 32 16.04 8.50 13.17
N ALA A 33 15.88 7.42 12.40
CA ALA A 33 16.01 7.45 10.95
C ALA A 33 14.96 8.36 10.28
N VAL A 34 13.73 8.44 10.81
CA VAL A 34 12.71 9.39 10.34
C VAL A 34 13.09 10.83 10.67
N ARG A 35 13.65 11.08 11.86
CA ARG A 35 14.15 12.42 12.24
C ARG A 35 15.28 12.88 11.33
N GLU A 36 16.24 12.00 11.01
CA GLU A 36 17.29 12.33 10.04
C GLU A 36 16.73 12.53 8.63
N ALA A 37 15.74 11.72 8.22
CA ALA A 37 15.07 11.87 6.93
C ALA A 37 14.32 13.21 6.84
N TRP A 38 13.71 13.67 7.93
CA TRP A 38 13.10 15.00 8.03
C TRP A 38 14.13 16.11 7.80
N ARG A 39 15.26 16.05 8.51
CA ARG A 39 16.36 17.03 8.39
C ARG A 39 16.87 17.12 6.95
N PHE A 40 17.13 15.99 6.30
CA PHE A 40 17.56 15.97 4.90
C PHE A 40 16.45 16.44 3.95
N SER A 41 15.18 16.09 4.21
CA SER A 41 14.04 16.49 3.37
C SER A 41 13.87 18.00 3.30
N ARG A 42 14.22 18.74 4.36
CA ARG A 42 14.20 20.22 4.37
C ARG A 42 15.16 20.84 3.36
N LEU A 43 16.19 20.10 2.94
CA LEU A 43 17.11 20.51 1.87
C LEU A 43 16.66 19.95 0.52
N TRP A 44 16.27 18.67 0.50
CA TRP A 44 15.91 17.94 -0.71
C TRP A 44 14.63 18.44 -1.38
N VAL A 45 13.56 18.66 -0.61
CA VAL A 45 12.24 19.04 -1.17
C VAL A 45 12.30 20.41 -1.85
N PRO A 46 12.85 21.48 -1.25
CA PRO A 46 13.02 22.76 -1.95
C PRO A 46 13.91 22.66 -3.19
N PHE A 47 15.02 21.91 -3.12
CA PHE A 47 15.91 21.68 -4.26
C PHE A 47 15.18 21.01 -5.44
N CYS A 48 14.43 19.95 -5.13
CA CYS A 48 13.61 19.21 -6.07
C CYS A 48 12.59 20.11 -6.80
N ARG A 49 12.00 21.08 -6.09
CA ARG A 49 11.04 22.03 -6.68
C ARG A 49 11.71 23.15 -7.45
N LYS A 50 12.77 23.74 -6.89
CA LYS A 50 13.55 24.83 -7.52
C LYS A 50 14.04 24.42 -8.91
N TYR A 51 14.51 23.18 -9.05
CA TYR A 51 15.10 22.68 -10.30
C TYR A 51 14.16 21.75 -11.10
N GLY A 52 12.90 21.59 -10.69
CA GLY A 52 11.92 20.78 -11.43
C GLY A 52 12.35 19.33 -11.64
N LEU A 53 13.00 18.70 -10.66
CA LEU A 53 13.58 17.37 -10.83
C LEU A 53 12.52 16.30 -11.08
N ASN A 54 12.75 15.43 -12.06
CA ASN A 54 11.91 14.25 -12.27
C ASN A 54 12.23 13.14 -11.27
N LEU A 55 13.51 12.91 -10.93
CA LEU A 55 13.90 11.86 -9.99
C LEU A 55 13.74 12.32 -8.54
N ARG A 56 12.76 11.77 -7.81
CA ARG A 56 12.49 12.15 -6.42
C ARG A 56 13.23 11.33 -5.36
N CYS A 57 13.71 10.15 -5.73
CA CYS A 57 14.54 9.32 -4.85
C CYS A 57 15.99 9.83 -4.87
N PRO A 58 16.54 10.29 -3.72
CA PRO A 58 17.90 10.83 -3.67
C PRO A 58 18.97 9.82 -4.11
N GLU A 59 18.86 8.55 -3.67
CA GLU A 59 19.77 7.47 -4.06
C GLU A 59 19.81 7.29 -5.58
N ALA A 60 18.64 7.22 -6.21
CA ALA A 60 18.53 7.07 -7.66
C ALA A 60 19.05 8.31 -8.39
N TYR A 61 18.77 9.51 -7.88
CA TYR A 61 19.23 10.77 -8.46
C TYR A 61 20.75 10.92 -8.40
N PHE A 62 21.38 10.68 -7.24
CA PHE A 62 22.83 10.83 -7.09
C PHE A 62 23.63 9.70 -7.76
N ALA A 63 22.99 8.57 -8.08
CA ALA A 63 23.60 7.52 -8.91
C ALA A 63 23.76 7.92 -10.39
N THR A 64 23.04 8.96 -10.86
CA THR A 64 23.16 9.45 -12.25
C THR A 64 24.47 10.21 -12.48
N GLN A 65 25.03 10.06 -13.69
CA GLN A 65 26.24 10.77 -14.14
C GLN A 65 25.93 12.00 -15.02
N GLU A 66 24.68 12.48 -14.99
CA GLU A 66 24.26 13.65 -15.75
C GLU A 66 24.90 14.94 -15.23
N LYS A 67 25.21 15.86 -16.14
CA LYS A 67 25.70 17.21 -15.84
C LYS A 67 24.54 18.18 -15.86
N PHE A 68 24.41 18.98 -14.79
CA PHE A 68 23.37 19.99 -14.67
C PHE A 68 23.98 21.39 -14.58
N GLU A 69 23.22 22.40 -15.01
CA GLU A 69 23.61 23.82 -14.87
C GLU A 69 23.81 24.23 -13.40
N PHE A 70 23.18 23.49 -12.47
CA PHE A 70 23.24 23.67 -11.02
C PHE A 70 24.16 22.65 -10.33
N ASP A 71 25.19 22.15 -11.01
CA ASP A 71 26.11 21.13 -10.49
C ASP A 71 26.80 21.54 -9.17
N ALA A 72 27.01 22.83 -8.92
CA ALA A 72 27.56 23.31 -7.65
C ALA A 72 26.60 23.02 -6.48
N ASP A 73 25.33 23.42 -6.60
CA ASP A 73 24.28 23.14 -5.62
C ASP A 73 24.07 21.62 -5.46
N ARG A 74 24.12 20.88 -6.58
CA ARG A 74 24.02 19.41 -6.59
C ARG A 74 25.12 18.77 -5.75
N LYS A 75 26.39 19.20 -5.90
CA LYS A 75 27.53 18.66 -5.13
C LYS A 75 27.40 18.93 -3.63
N ILE A 76 26.96 20.13 -3.26
CA ILE A 76 26.70 20.48 -1.86
C ILE A 76 25.62 19.54 -1.29
N LEU A 77 24.52 19.34 -2.03
CA LEU A 77 23.44 18.48 -1.57
C LEU A 77 23.82 16.99 -1.55
N GLN A 78 24.69 16.56 -2.46
CA GLN A 78 25.26 15.22 -2.47
C GLN A 78 26.10 14.97 -1.20
N GLU A 79 26.85 15.96 -0.74
CA GLU A 79 27.57 15.87 0.53
C GLU A 79 26.60 15.73 1.71
N ARG A 80 25.56 16.57 1.76
CA ARG A 80 24.52 16.45 2.79
C ARG A 80 23.80 15.11 2.76
N TYR A 81 23.67 14.49 1.59
CA TYR A 81 23.11 13.16 1.46
C TYR A 81 24.05 12.09 2.03
N ARG A 82 25.37 12.22 1.83
CA ARG A 82 26.37 11.33 2.47
C ARG A 82 26.34 11.45 3.99
N GLU A 83 26.34 12.68 4.53
CA GLU A 83 26.20 12.94 5.96
C GLU A 83 24.93 12.28 6.53
N PHE A 84 23.81 12.37 5.80
CA PHE A 84 22.57 11.69 6.15
C PHE A 84 22.71 10.16 6.18
N GLN A 85 23.37 9.56 5.18
CA GLN A 85 23.62 8.11 5.15
C GLN A 85 24.49 7.66 6.31
N GLU A 86 25.57 8.38 6.61
CA GLU A 86 26.45 8.11 7.75
C GLU A 86 25.71 8.21 9.09
N ALA A 87 24.80 9.20 9.23
CA ALA A 87 23.96 9.33 10.42
C ALA A 87 23.03 8.12 10.60
N LEU A 88 22.44 7.59 9.51
CA LEU A 88 21.62 6.37 9.57
C LEU A 88 22.44 5.15 10.01
N GLU A 89 23.65 4.98 9.48
CA GLU A 89 24.54 3.87 9.84
C GLU A 89 24.95 3.95 11.32
N LYS A 90 25.35 5.14 11.78
CA LYS A 90 25.70 5.39 13.17
C LYS A 90 24.55 5.09 14.13
N ASN A 91 23.34 5.56 13.80
CA ASN A 91 22.14 5.28 14.60
C ASN A 91 21.82 3.78 14.65
N SER A 92 22.02 3.06 13.54
CA SER A 92 21.83 1.61 13.51
C SER A 92 22.89 0.82 14.32
N MET A 93 24.06 1.40 14.58
CA MET A 93 25.12 0.76 15.38
C MET A 93 24.97 1.02 16.87
N ASN A 94 24.54 2.23 17.25
CA ASN A 94 24.50 2.66 18.65
C ASN A 94 23.26 2.18 19.40
N GLU A 95 22.16 1.95 18.69
CA GLU A 95 20.88 1.58 19.30
C GLU A 95 20.69 0.06 19.38
N SER A 96 19.99 -0.40 20.41
CA SER A 96 19.63 -1.81 20.52
C SER A 96 18.73 -2.22 19.35
N LYS A 97 19.12 -3.30 18.65
CA LYS A 97 18.28 -3.93 17.63
C LYS A 97 17.09 -4.71 18.22
N SER A 98 16.96 -4.79 19.55
CA SER A 98 15.87 -5.50 20.19
C SER A 98 14.55 -4.74 20.03
N VAL A 99 13.67 -5.26 19.18
CA VAL A 99 12.28 -4.81 19.08
C VAL A 99 11.49 -5.43 20.23
N SER A 100 10.89 -4.59 21.07
CA SER A 100 10.01 -5.08 22.13
C SER A 100 8.74 -5.65 21.50
N ARG A 101 8.28 -6.81 21.98
CA ARG A 101 6.94 -7.33 21.64
C ARG A 101 5.82 -6.59 22.37
N ASP A 102 6.20 -5.74 23.33
CA ASP A 102 5.30 -5.01 24.20
C ASP A 102 5.77 -3.54 24.32
N HIS A 103 5.03 -2.62 23.72
CA HIS A 103 5.35 -1.20 23.77
C HIS A 103 4.09 -0.34 23.62
N PRO A 104 4.04 0.85 24.25
CA PRO A 104 2.94 1.78 24.07
C PRO A 104 2.90 2.36 22.65
N PRO A 105 1.81 3.03 22.25
CA PRO A 105 1.80 3.80 21.03
C PRO A 105 2.79 4.96 21.11
N THR A 106 3.47 5.26 20.00
CA THR A 106 4.33 6.43 19.85
C THR A 106 3.95 7.15 18.57
N ILE A 107 3.48 8.38 18.71
CA ILE A 107 3.13 9.24 17.57
C ILE A 107 3.96 10.50 17.70
N GLU A 108 4.75 10.79 16.67
CA GLU A 108 5.60 11.97 16.61
C GLU A 108 5.38 12.71 15.30
N VAL A 109 5.04 13.99 15.41
CA VAL A 109 4.91 14.90 14.27
C VAL A 109 6.23 15.64 14.13
N MET A 110 6.85 15.52 12.95
CA MET A 110 8.15 16.15 12.72
C MET A 110 7.98 17.67 12.59
N THR A 111 8.74 18.40 13.39
CA THR A 111 8.75 19.86 13.47
C THR A 111 10.18 20.39 13.42
N ASP A 112 10.35 21.72 13.44
CA ASP A 112 11.66 22.34 13.51
C ASP A 112 12.08 22.51 14.99
N ASP A 113 13.30 22.07 15.33
CA ASP A 113 13.88 22.21 16.68
C ASP A 113 14.15 23.69 17.05
N GLU A 114 14.20 24.59 16.06
CA GLU A 114 14.44 26.02 16.23
C GLU A 114 13.18 26.82 15.85
N ASN A 115 12.77 27.76 16.71
CA ASN A 115 11.61 28.68 16.63
C ASN A 115 11.51 29.57 15.35
N LYS A 116 11.89 29.09 14.16
CA LYS A 116 11.75 29.78 12.89
C LYS A 116 10.62 29.13 12.09
N ASP A 117 9.39 29.56 12.38
CA ASP A 117 8.14 29.13 11.72
C ASP A 117 8.14 29.27 10.18
N SER A 118 9.09 30.01 9.59
CA SER A 118 9.03 30.40 8.17
C SER A 118 9.21 29.25 7.18
N GLY A 119 9.85 28.13 7.56
CA GLY A 119 10.11 27.00 6.64
C GLY A 119 9.07 25.88 6.64
N LEU A 120 8.28 25.75 7.72
CA LEU A 120 7.36 24.61 7.89
C LEU A 120 6.23 24.60 6.85
N ARG A 121 5.72 25.76 6.45
CA ARG A 121 4.63 25.88 5.47
C ARG A 121 5.01 25.40 4.07
N GLU A 122 6.31 25.40 3.75
CA GLU A 122 6.83 24.92 2.48
C GLU A 122 7.05 23.40 2.47
N MET A 123 6.99 22.74 3.62
CA MET A 123 7.23 21.31 3.76
C MET A 123 5.92 20.53 3.91
N PRO A 124 5.79 19.33 3.34
CA PRO A 124 4.72 18.41 3.71
C PRO A 124 4.76 18.04 5.21
N LEU A 125 3.63 17.59 5.75
CA LEU A 125 3.61 17.00 7.08
C LEU A 125 4.33 15.64 7.05
N LEU A 126 5.14 15.34 8.06
CA LEU A 126 5.74 14.02 8.26
C LEU A 126 5.39 13.53 9.67
N VAL A 127 4.76 12.36 9.75
CA VAL A 127 4.28 11.78 11.02
C VAL A 127 4.80 10.36 11.16
N TYR A 128 5.50 10.09 12.26
CA TYR A 128 5.86 8.75 12.68
C TYR A 128 4.76 8.17 13.56
N VAL A 129 4.39 6.90 13.33
CA VAL A 129 3.37 6.18 14.07
C VAL A 129 3.86 4.76 14.38
N ALA A 130 4.20 4.50 15.64
CA ALA A 130 4.26 3.16 16.17
C ALA A 130 2.96 2.88 16.95
N ARG A 131 2.22 1.86 16.54
CA ARG A 131 1.00 1.45 17.25
C ARG A 131 1.35 0.67 18.51
N GLU A 132 0.44 0.63 19.47
CA GLU A 132 0.62 -0.22 20.65
C GLU A 132 0.76 -1.69 20.25
N LYS A 133 1.72 -2.37 20.87
CA LYS A 133 1.84 -3.83 20.84
C LYS A 133 1.76 -4.34 22.27
N ARG A 134 0.93 -5.37 22.49
CA ARG A 134 0.83 -6.10 23.75
C ARG A 134 0.85 -7.59 23.47
N SER A 135 1.49 -8.35 24.35
CA SER A 135 1.44 -9.80 24.27
C SER A 135 -0.02 -10.30 24.32
N GLY A 136 -0.35 -11.32 23.52
CA GLY A 136 -1.70 -11.91 23.46
C GLY A 136 -2.74 -11.13 22.64
N HIS A 137 -2.41 -9.95 22.11
CA HIS A 137 -3.33 -9.19 21.24
C HIS A 137 -2.97 -9.38 19.76
N PRO A 138 -3.88 -9.94 18.92
CA PRO A 138 -3.66 -10.03 17.48
C PRO A 138 -3.52 -8.65 16.85
N HIS A 139 -2.44 -8.43 16.11
CA HIS A 139 -2.16 -7.13 15.50
C HIS A 139 -2.42 -7.10 13.98
N HIS A 140 -2.78 -8.22 13.36
CA HIS A 140 -3.20 -8.28 11.95
C HIS A 140 -2.19 -7.68 10.94
N PHE A 141 -0.88 -7.81 11.23
CA PHE A 141 0.23 -7.41 10.36
C PHE A 141 0.00 -6.05 9.67
N LYS A 142 0.21 -5.98 8.35
CA LYS A 142 0.07 -4.78 7.52
C LYS A 142 -1.36 -4.22 7.54
N GLY A 143 -2.39 -5.06 7.43
CA GLY A 143 -3.78 -4.62 7.47
C GLY A 143 -4.13 -3.84 8.74
N GLY A 144 -3.68 -4.32 9.90
CA GLY A 144 -3.87 -3.61 11.16
C GLY A 144 -3.06 -2.30 11.24
N ALA A 145 -1.85 -2.27 10.70
CA ALA A 145 -1.02 -1.06 10.67
C ALA A 145 -1.66 0.03 9.81
N LEU A 146 -2.16 -0.34 8.63
CA LEU A 146 -2.90 0.55 7.74
C LEU A 146 -4.19 1.07 8.39
N ASN A 147 -4.91 0.23 9.14
CA ASN A 147 -6.11 0.67 9.87
C ASN A 147 -5.80 1.67 10.98
N VAL A 148 -4.70 1.50 11.72
CA VAL A 148 -4.23 2.51 12.68
C VAL A 148 -3.87 3.82 11.97
N LEU A 149 -3.13 3.76 10.86
CA LEU A 149 -2.81 4.95 10.06
C LEU A 149 -4.08 5.65 9.54
N LEU A 150 -5.10 4.90 9.13
CA LEU A 150 -6.40 5.46 8.71
C LEU A 150 -7.08 6.25 9.83
N ARG A 151 -7.02 5.77 11.08
CA ARG A 151 -7.59 6.45 12.23
C ARG A 151 -6.79 7.69 12.62
N VAL A 152 -5.49 7.52 12.81
CA VAL A 152 -4.56 8.60 13.19
C VAL A 152 -4.58 9.73 12.16
N SER A 153 -4.48 9.40 10.87
CA SER A 153 -4.50 10.41 9.81
C SER A 153 -5.84 11.14 9.70
N ALA A 154 -6.97 10.50 10.03
CA ALA A 154 -8.28 11.15 10.01
C ALA A 154 -8.41 12.28 11.03
N VAL A 155 -7.73 12.15 12.17
CA VAL A 155 -7.74 13.20 13.21
C VAL A 155 -6.65 14.24 12.96
N ILE A 156 -5.50 13.87 12.37
CA ILE A 156 -4.41 14.82 12.09
C ILE A 156 -4.68 15.68 10.85
N SER A 157 -4.74 15.06 9.67
CA SER A 157 -4.81 15.76 8.37
C SER A 157 -6.15 15.60 7.65
N ASN A 158 -6.90 14.55 7.98
CA ASN A 158 -8.19 14.19 7.42
C ASN A 158 -8.26 14.18 5.88
N ALA A 159 -7.18 13.81 5.18
CA ALA A 159 -7.13 13.87 3.72
C ALA A 159 -8.17 12.91 3.06
N PRO A 160 -8.96 13.35 2.07
CA PRO A 160 -9.98 12.51 1.41
C PRO A 160 -9.40 11.38 0.56
N TYR A 161 -8.15 11.53 0.13
CA TYR A 161 -7.41 10.55 -0.65
C TYR A 161 -6.08 10.28 0.04
N PHE A 162 -5.60 9.03 -0.02
CA PHE A 162 -4.30 8.67 0.51
C PHE A 162 -3.60 7.66 -0.40
N LEU A 163 -2.28 7.77 -0.46
CA LEU A 163 -1.42 6.85 -1.19
C LEU A 163 -0.88 5.79 -0.22
N VAL A 164 -0.91 4.52 -0.63
CA VAL A 164 -0.24 3.43 0.10
C VAL A 164 1.04 3.05 -0.63
N LEU A 165 2.16 3.10 0.10
CA LEU A 165 3.48 2.68 -0.34
C LEU A 165 4.10 1.67 0.63
N ASP A 166 4.75 0.66 0.07
CA ASP A 166 5.66 -0.21 0.81
C ASP A 166 7.06 0.43 0.90
N CYS A 167 7.82 0.03 1.92
CA CYS A 167 9.12 0.63 2.22
C CYS A 167 10.12 0.52 1.07
N ASP A 168 10.00 -0.52 0.25
CA ASP A 168 10.84 -0.82 -0.91
C ASP A 168 10.38 -0.10 -2.19
N MET A 169 9.24 0.62 -2.18
CA MET A 169 8.63 1.28 -3.35
C MET A 169 8.72 2.80 -3.24
N TYR A 170 9.70 3.41 -3.90
CA TYR A 170 9.85 4.86 -3.88
C TYR A 170 9.07 5.54 -5.00
N CYS A 171 8.69 6.80 -4.80
CA CYS A 171 8.13 7.67 -5.84
C CYS A 171 9.23 8.03 -6.84
N HIS A 172 9.10 7.57 -8.08
CA HIS A 172 10.05 7.86 -9.15
C HIS A 172 9.65 9.13 -9.87
N ASP A 173 8.64 9.06 -10.74
CA ASP A 173 8.00 10.24 -11.34
C ASP A 173 7.08 10.94 -10.31
N PRO A 174 7.19 12.27 -10.13
CA PRO A 174 6.50 13.00 -9.07
C PRO A 174 5.04 13.30 -9.34
N SER A 175 4.56 13.06 -10.56
CA SER A 175 3.23 13.48 -11.00
C SER A 175 2.12 12.51 -10.58
N SER A 176 2.45 11.39 -9.93
CA SER A 176 1.51 10.32 -9.57
C SER A 176 0.26 10.81 -8.81
N ALA A 177 0.43 11.75 -7.88
CA ALA A 177 -0.68 12.37 -7.16
C ALA A 177 -1.60 13.17 -8.09
N ARG A 178 -1.03 14.00 -8.97
CA ARG A 178 -1.81 14.77 -9.94
C ARG A 178 -2.53 13.88 -10.93
N GLN A 179 -1.87 12.83 -11.43
CA GLN A 179 -2.47 11.84 -12.32
C GLN A 179 -3.65 11.12 -11.67
N ALA A 180 -3.52 10.72 -10.40
CA ALA A 180 -4.65 10.15 -9.66
C ALA A 180 -5.80 11.16 -9.49
N MET A 181 -5.49 12.43 -9.22
CA MET A 181 -6.50 13.48 -9.10
C MET A 181 -7.27 13.71 -10.41
N CYS A 182 -6.69 13.47 -11.58
CA CYS A 182 -7.43 13.55 -12.85
C CYS A 182 -8.67 12.65 -12.86
N TYR A 183 -8.61 11.47 -12.24
CA TYR A 183 -9.77 10.57 -12.12
C TYR A 183 -10.73 10.98 -11.00
N TYR A 184 -10.20 11.43 -9.86
CA TYR A 184 -11.00 11.79 -8.69
C TYR A 184 -11.70 13.14 -8.77
N LEU A 185 -11.22 14.02 -9.65
CA LEU A 185 -11.84 15.33 -9.89
C LEU A 185 -12.85 15.30 -11.03
N ASP A 186 -12.98 14.19 -11.77
CA ASP A 186 -14.05 14.01 -12.75
C ASP A 186 -15.39 13.79 -12.03
N PRO A 187 -16.38 14.71 -12.15
CA PRO A 187 -17.66 14.59 -11.47
C PRO A 187 -18.46 13.36 -11.88
N LYS A 188 -18.26 12.83 -13.10
CA LYS A 188 -19.01 11.67 -13.62
C LYS A 188 -18.50 10.37 -13.02
N HIS A 189 -17.18 10.21 -12.95
CA HIS A 189 -16.57 8.95 -12.55
C HIS A 189 -16.21 8.90 -11.07
N SER A 190 -15.80 10.03 -10.48
CA SER A 190 -15.32 10.09 -9.09
C SER A 190 -16.25 9.40 -8.09
N PRO A 191 -17.59 9.60 -8.09
CA PRO A 191 -18.47 8.99 -7.09
C PRO A 191 -18.38 7.46 -7.01
N HIS A 192 -17.93 6.80 -8.08
CA HIS A 192 -17.83 5.35 -8.18
C HIS A 192 -16.42 4.81 -7.92
N ILE A 193 -15.38 5.64 -8.07
CA ILE A 193 -13.98 5.22 -7.95
C ILE A 193 -13.59 5.12 -6.47
N ALA A 194 -13.14 3.93 -6.07
CA ALA A 194 -12.57 3.69 -4.76
C ALA A 194 -11.03 3.81 -4.76
N TRP A 195 -10.33 3.28 -5.77
CA TRP A 195 -8.87 3.44 -5.88
C TRP A 195 -8.38 3.59 -7.31
N VAL A 196 -7.24 4.26 -7.46
CA VAL A 196 -6.44 4.34 -8.69
C VAL A 196 -5.15 3.56 -8.44
N GLN A 197 -4.98 2.43 -9.11
CA GLN A 197 -3.84 1.52 -9.02
C GLN A 197 -2.78 1.86 -10.08
N PHE A 198 -1.53 1.96 -9.67
CA PHE A 198 -0.37 2.05 -10.56
C PHE A 198 0.37 0.69 -10.58
N PRO A 199 1.06 0.35 -11.67
CA PRO A 199 1.87 -0.88 -11.73
C PRO A 199 2.99 -0.87 -10.69
N GLN A 200 3.31 -2.05 -10.18
CA GLN A 200 4.56 -2.30 -9.48
C GLN A 200 5.66 -2.61 -10.51
N LYS A 201 6.65 -1.74 -10.63
CA LYS A 201 7.83 -1.93 -11.48
C LYS A 201 9.08 -1.94 -10.61
N PHE A 202 10.07 -2.75 -10.99
CA PHE A 202 11.22 -3.03 -10.14
C PHE A 202 12.54 -2.66 -10.83
N ARG A 203 13.46 -2.05 -10.08
CA ARG A 203 14.74 -1.52 -10.59
C ARG A 203 15.88 -2.54 -10.65
N ASN A 204 15.80 -3.58 -9.84
CA ASN A 204 16.86 -4.57 -9.60
C ASN A 204 16.63 -5.89 -10.37
N MET A 205 15.92 -5.83 -11.49
CA MET A 205 15.63 -7.02 -12.29
C MET A 205 16.79 -7.36 -13.20
N SER A 206 17.18 -8.65 -13.24
CA SER A 206 18.11 -9.13 -14.25
C SER A 206 17.44 -9.14 -15.64
N GLU A 207 18.26 -9.17 -16.70
CA GLU A 207 17.76 -9.30 -18.06
C GLU A 207 16.97 -10.61 -18.27
N HIS A 208 17.47 -11.70 -17.66
CA HIS A 208 16.88 -13.04 -17.77
C HIS A 208 15.62 -13.25 -16.92
N ASP A 209 15.45 -12.53 -15.82
CA ASP A 209 14.30 -12.62 -14.90
C ASP A 209 13.81 -14.07 -14.62
N ILE A 210 14.74 -14.95 -14.23
CA ILE A 210 14.47 -16.38 -14.04
C ILE A 210 13.45 -16.68 -12.93
N TYR A 211 13.17 -15.72 -12.05
CA TYR A 211 12.18 -15.84 -10.97
C TYR A 211 10.81 -15.22 -11.34
N GLY A 212 10.68 -14.59 -12.52
CA GLY A 212 9.44 -13.95 -12.95
C GLY A 212 9.04 -12.73 -12.13
N GLY A 213 10.01 -12.05 -11.52
CA GLY A 213 9.79 -10.93 -10.59
C GLY A 213 9.21 -9.68 -11.24
N ARG A 214 9.23 -9.56 -12.58
CA ARG A 214 8.56 -8.44 -13.29
C ARG A 214 7.03 -8.51 -13.25
N LEU A 215 6.45 -9.66 -12.89
CA LEU A 215 5.00 -9.87 -12.83
C LEU A 215 4.26 -9.51 -14.14
N ASN A 216 4.94 -9.59 -15.29
CA ASN A 216 4.43 -9.11 -16.59
C ASN A 216 3.06 -9.70 -16.95
N ASN A 217 2.87 -11.00 -16.72
CA ASN A 217 1.61 -11.70 -17.02
C ASN A 217 0.46 -11.15 -16.19
N PHE A 218 0.68 -10.99 -14.89
CA PHE A 218 -0.31 -10.43 -13.97
C PHE A 218 -0.64 -8.97 -14.29
N LEU A 219 0.37 -8.13 -14.55
CA LEU A 219 0.15 -6.72 -14.87
C LEU A 219 -0.57 -6.51 -16.21
N ARG A 220 -0.29 -7.36 -17.22
CA ARG A 220 -1.07 -7.36 -18.47
C ARG A 220 -2.52 -7.77 -18.24
N ALA A 221 -2.76 -8.80 -17.43
CA ALA A 221 -4.12 -9.22 -17.10
C ALA A 221 -4.88 -8.14 -16.33
N ALA A 222 -4.23 -7.48 -15.37
CA ALA A 222 -4.78 -6.35 -14.64
C ALA A 222 -5.17 -5.18 -15.55
N TYR A 223 -4.35 -4.86 -16.56
CA TYR A 223 -4.69 -3.87 -17.58
C TYR A 223 -5.92 -4.29 -18.39
N GLY A 224 -6.04 -5.57 -18.76
CA GLY A 224 -7.22 -6.08 -19.48
C GLY A 224 -8.50 -6.01 -18.64
N VAL A 225 -8.41 -6.33 -17.35
CA VAL A 225 -9.54 -6.26 -16.40
C VAL A 225 -9.97 -4.82 -16.09
N ASP A 226 -9.13 -3.83 -16.35
CA ASP A 226 -9.52 -2.43 -16.19
C ASP A 226 -10.72 -2.04 -17.06
N GLY A 227 -10.89 -2.69 -18.22
CA GLY A 227 -12.07 -2.53 -19.08
C GLY A 227 -13.39 -3.04 -18.48
N LEU A 228 -13.34 -3.73 -17.33
CA LEU A 228 -14.54 -4.17 -16.59
C LEU A 228 -14.93 -3.13 -15.54
N ARG A 229 -14.53 -3.34 -14.28
CA ARG A 229 -14.76 -2.44 -13.14
C ARG A 229 -13.46 -2.06 -12.43
N GLY A 230 -12.33 -2.25 -13.13
CA GLY A 230 -11.00 -2.04 -12.57
C GLY A 230 -10.37 -3.30 -11.96
N THR A 231 -9.06 -3.24 -11.74
CA THR A 231 -8.25 -4.31 -11.13
C THR A 231 -8.39 -4.36 -9.60
N ASN A 232 -8.03 -5.50 -8.99
CA ASN A 232 -7.88 -5.63 -7.53
C ASN A 232 -6.75 -4.75 -6.97
N LEU A 233 -6.77 -4.53 -5.65
CA LEU A 233 -5.65 -3.91 -4.94
C LEU A 233 -4.44 -4.84 -5.00
N MET A 234 -3.26 -4.27 -5.23
CA MET A 234 -2.00 -5.01 -5.31
C MET A 234 -1.08 -4.74 -4.11
N GLY A 235 -1.63 -4.25 -3.00
CA GLY A 235 -0.89 -4.02 -1.75
C GLY A 235 -0.07 -2.72 -1.68
N CYS A 236 0.28 -2.11 -2.82
CA CYS A 236 1.08 -0.88 -2.90
C CYS A 236 0.75 -0.08 -4.17
N ASN A 237 1.24 1.16 -4.27
CA ASN A 237 1.17 2.04 -5.44
C ASN A 237 -0.26 2.40 -5.86
N PHE A 238 -1.15 2.64 -4.89
CA PHE A 238 -2.52 3.05 -5.17
C PHE A 238 -2.94 4.26 -4.35
N PHE A 239 -3.70 5.16 -4.98
CA PHE A 239 -4.40 6.24 -4.30
C PHE A 239 -5.82 5.77 -3.99
N MET A 240 -6.16 5.66 -2.72
CA MET A 240 -7.46 5.22 -2.23
C MET A 240 -8.31 6.42 -1.79
N LYS A 241 -9.61 6.39 -2.09
CA LYS A 241 -10.62 7.26 -1.53
C LYS A 241 -10.98 6.81 -0.11
N ARG A 242 -10.78 7.69 0.86
CA ARG A 242 -11.04 7.44 2.29
C ARG A 242 -12.48 7.00 2.58
N GLU A 243 -13.45 7.58 1.89
CA GLU A 243 -14.85 7.19 2.07
C GLU A 243 -15.12 5.73 1.70
N ALA A 244 -14.44 5.21 0.68
CA ALA A 244 -14.66 3.84 0.20
C ALA A 244 -14.19 2.81 1.25
N ILE A 245 -12.99 3.00 1.82
CA ILE A 245 -12.40 2.05 2.77
C ILE A 245 -13.18 1.97 4.11
N TYR A 246 -13.91 3.02 4.47
CA TYR A 246 -14.75 3.02 5.68
C TYR A 246 -16.04 2.21 5.56
N GLY A 247 -16.37 1.65 4.38
CA GLY A 247 -17.56 0.80 4.21
C GLY A 247 -18.88 1.57 4.34
N THR A 248 -18.88 2.84 3.92
CA THR A 248 -19.93 3.81 4.29
C THR A 248 -21.24 3.69 3.52
N LYS A 249 -21.27 2.94 2.41
CA LYS A 249 -22.47 2.75 1.58
C LYS A 249 -23.67 2.20 2.36
N ASN A 250 -23.41 1.41 3.41
CA ASN A 250 -24.45 0.80 4.25
C ASN A 250 -24.76 1.59 5.53
N ILE A 251 -24.08 2.72 5.78
CA ILE A 251 -24.35 3.55 6.95
C ILE A 251 -25.58 4.41 6.62
N GLN A 252 -26.73 4.03 7.16
CA GLN A 252 -27.99 4.74 6.97
C GLN A 252 -27.82 6.22 7.35
N ARG A 253 -28.27 7.13 6.49
CA ARG A 253 -28.38 8.57 6.81
C ARG A 253 -29.26 8.68 8.07
N GLY A 254 -28.66 9.01 9.21
CA GLY A 254 -29.33 9.04 10.52
C GLY A 254 -28.86 8.01 11.54
N ALA A 255 -27.75 7.29 11.29
CA ALA A 255 -27.15 6.40 12.28
C ALA A 255 -26.90 7.11 13.62
N THR A 256 -27.32 6.50 14.73
CA THR A 256 -27.12 7.08 16.06
C THR A 256 -25.64 7.04 16.45
N LEU A 257 -25.23 7.92 17.37
CA LEU A 257 -23.84 7.93 17.86
C LEU A 257 -23.42 6.55 18.41
N ASP A 258 -24.33 5.84 19.09
CA ASP A 258 -24.05 4.50 19.61
C ASP A 258 -23.84 3.46 18.51
N GLN A 259 -24.57 3.56 17.40
CA GLN A 259 -24.33 2.72 16.22
C GLN A 259 -22.98 3.03 15.59
N LEU A 260 -22.63 4.32 15.47
CA LEU A 260 -21.33 4.73 14.97
C LEU A 260 -20.18 4.25 15.87
N LYS A 261 -20.36 4.27 17.20
CA LYS A 261 -19.37 3.75 18.15
C LYS A 261 -19.16 2.24 18.02
N LYS A 262 -20.24 1.48 17.76
CA LYS A 262 -20.13 0.04 17.49
C LYS A 262 -19.40 -0.26 16.17
N LEU A 263 -19.51 0.62 15.18
CA LEU A 263 -18.83 0.47 13.89
C LEU A 263 -17.36 0.90 13.98
N PHE A 264 -17.13 2.13 14.43
CA PHE A 264 -15.86 2.84 14.30
C PHE A 264 -15.01 2.87 15.57
N GLY A 265 -15.58 2.57 16.75
CA GLY A 265 -14.89 2.65 18.03
C GLY A 265 -15.35 3.81 18.91
N SER A 266 -14.79 3.89 20.11
CA SER A 266 -15.24 4.79 21.19
C SER A 266 -14.95 6.28 20.96
N SER A 267 -14.03 6.61 20.04
CA SER A 267 -13.58 7.99 19.81
C SER A 267 -14.66 8.86 19.17
N ASN A 268 -15.13 9.85 19.91
CA ASN A 268 -15.99 10.90 19.38
C ASN A 268 -15.26 11.79 18.37
N GLU A 269 -13.96 12.03 18.56
CA GLU A 269 -13.19 12.92 17.71
C GLU A 269 -12.95 12.33 16.32
N PHE A 270 -12.69 11.02 16.24
CA PHE A 270 -12.61 10.27 15.00
C PHE A 270 -13.98 10.21 14.31
N ILE A 271 -15.05 9.89 15.05
CA ILE A 271 -16.41 9.88 14.48
C ILE A 271 -16.78 11.25 13.91
N ARG A 272 -16.46 12.35 14.60
CA ARG A 272 -16.69 13.71 14.06
C ARG A 272 -15.86 13.98 12.81
N ALA A 273 -14.57 13.61 12.81
CA ALA A 273 -13.71 13.77 11.64
C ALA A 273 -14.23 12.98 10.43
N PHE A 274 -14.76 11.79 10.68
CA PHE A 274 -15.44 10.96 9.68
C PHE A 274 -16.72 11.60 9.14
N MET A 275 -17.56 12.18 10.02
CA MET A 275 -18.83 12.77 9.63
C MET A 275 -18.67 14.12 8.89
N ASP A 276 -17.55 14.83 9.09
CA ASP A 276 -17.22 16.09 8.40
C ASP A 276 -16.71 15.86 6.95
N LYS A 277 -17.36 14.96 6.21
CA LYS A 277 -16.99 14.55 4.84
C LYS A 277 -16.97 15.69 3.83
N GLU A 278 -17.70 16.78 4.08
CA GLU A 278 -17.75 17.92 3.17
C GLU A 278 -16.53 18.85 3.31
N ARG A 279 -15.90 18.86 4.49
CA ARG A 279 -14.86 19.86 4.80
C ARG A 279 -13.47 19.26 5.02
N TYR A 280 -13.38 17.98 5.40
CA TYR A 280 -12.10 17.27 5.60
C TYR A 280 -11.06 18.13 6.33
N ARG A 281 -11.49 18.82 7.41
CA ARG A 281 -10.64 19.81 8.07
C ARG A 281 -9.49 19.13 8.81
N PRO A 282 -8.22 19.53 8.58
CA PRO A 282 -7.13 19.09 9.43
C PRO A 282 -7.33 19.65 10.84
N LYS A 283 -7.04 18.86 11.87
CA LYS A 283 -7.02 19.35 13.27
C LYS A 283 -5.62 19.69 13.76
N MET A 284 -4.58 19.27 13.02
CA MET A 284 -3.20 19.62 13.36
C MET A 284 -3.03 21.15 13.27
N PRO A 285 -2.55 21.82 14.33
CA PRO A 285 -2.26 23.25 14.29
C PRO A 285 -1.10 23.59 13.34
N GLU A 286 -0.99 24.87 12.97
CA GLU A 286 0.00 25.33 12.00
C GLU A 286 1.45 25.14 12.46
N ASP A 287 1.68 25.25 13.78
CA ASP A 287 2.98 25.00 14.42
C ASP A 287 3.32 23.50 14.52
N ARG A 288 2.38 22.63 14.10
CA ARG A 288 2.49 21.16 14.09
C ARG A 288 2.75 20.55 15.47
N LYS A 289 2.43 21.27 16.54
CA LYS A 289 2.55 20.78 17.92
C LYS A 289 1.18 20.29 18.40
N PRO A 290 0.97 18.98 18.55
CA PRO A 290 -0.31 18.47 19.05
C PRO A 290 -0.51 18.94 20.50
N SER A 291 -1.73 19.38 20.84
CA SER A 291 -2.12 19.61 22.23
C SER A 291 -2.18 18.29 23.00
N ASP A 292 -2.11 18.34 24.34
CA ASP A 292 -2.21 17.15 25.18
C ASP A 292 -3.48 16.34 24.88
N ALA A 293 -4.63 17.02 24.70
CA ALA A 293 -5.89 16.38 24.34
C ALA A 293 -5.85 15.69 22.97
N LEU A 294 -5.14 16.27 21.99
CA LEU A 294 -4.94 15.62 20.69
C LEU A 294 -3.99 14.42 20.85
N GLN A 295 -2.93 14.55 21.66
CA GLN A 295 -2.00 13.46 21.92
C GLN A 295 -2.70 12.26 22.57
N ASP A 296 -3.54 12.48 23.58
CA ASP A 296 -4.33 11.42 24.23
C ASP A 296 -5.27 10.73 23.25
N GLU A 297 -5.92 11.49 22.37
CA GLU A 297 -6.77 10.96 21.32
C GLU A 297 -5.98 10.09 20.32
N LEU A 298 -4.77 10.51 19.93
CA LEU A 298 -3.91 9.73 19.04
C LEU A 298 -3.42 8.43 19.70
N GLN A 299 -3.10 8.47 20.99
CA GLN A 299 -2.74 7.30 21.78
C GLN A 299 -3.89 6.29 21.84
N LEU A 300 -5.13 6.76 22.06
CA LEU A 300 -6.33 5.93 22.04
C LEU A 300 -6.52 5.25 20.66
N LEU A 301 -6.44 6.02 19.57
CA LEU A 301 -6.66 5.50 18.21
C LEU A 301 -5.60 4.49 17.76
N ALA A 302 -4.39 4.58 18.33
CA ALA A 302 -3.28 3.68 18.07
C ALA A 302 -3.17 2.52 19.08
N SER A 303 -4.11 2.40 20.03
CA SER A 303 -4.15 1.30 20.99
C SER A 303 -4.42 -0.05 20.33
N SER A 304 -3.82 -1.11 20.87
CA SER A 304 -4.01 -2.49 20.43
C SER A 304 -5.42 -3.00 20.72
N SER A 305 -6.12 -2.38 21.68
CA SER A 305 -7.47 -2.76 22.08
C SER A 305 -8.58 -2.03 21.31
N TYR A 306 -8.24 -1.01 20.51
CA TYR A 306 -9.22 -0.14 19.88
C TYR A 306 -10.20 -0.87 18.96
N ASP A 307 -9.73 -1.93 18.28
CA ASP A 307 -10.53 -2.71 17.35
C ASP A 307 -11.50 -3.68 18.08
N VAL A 308 -11.27 -3.95 19.38
CA VAL A 308 -12.05 -4.91 20.17
C VAL A 308 -13.50 -4.43 20.31
N GLY A 309 -14.44 -5.31 19.92
CA GLY A 309 -15.86 -4.98 19.95
C GLY A 309 -16.35 -4.06 18.82
N THR A 310 -15.47 -3.67 17.89
CA THR A 310 -15.81 -2.82 16.73
C THR A 310 -15.96 -3.62 15.43
N GLN A 311 -16.22 -2.93 14.31
CA GLN A 311 -16.24 -3.50 12.97
C GLN A 311 -14.95 -3.27 12.17
N TRP A 312 -13.89 -2.72 12.79
CA TRP A 312 -12.57 -2.63 12.18
C TRP A 312 -12.05 -4.02 11.79
N GLY A 313 -11.49 -4.11 10.58
CA GLY A 313 -11.00 -5.38 10.03
C GLY A 313 -12.08 -6.34 9.52
N LYS A 314 -13.35 -6.10 9.86
CA LYS A 314 -14.50 -6.92 9.42
C LYS A 314 -15.25 -6.27 8.28
N VAL A 315 -15.60 -4.99 8.46
CA VAL A 315 -16.40 -4.18 7.50
C VAL A 315 -15.83 -2.76 7.33
N VAL A 316 -15.03 -2.29 8.29
CA VAL A 316 -14.33 -0.99 8.23
C VAL A 316 -12.83 -1.22 8.04
N GLY A 317 -12.21 -0.47 7.13
CA GLY A 317 -10.76 -0.52 6.91
C GLY A 317 -10.30 -1.70 6.05
N TYR A 318 -9.02 -2.03 6.11
CA TYR A 318 -8.45 -3.25 5.53
C TYR A 318 -8.94 -4.48 6.27
N ARG A 319 -9.28 -5.54 5.55
CA ARG A 319 -9.91 -6.75 6.12
C ARG A 319 -8.89 -7.71 6.71
N TYR A 320 -9.19 -8.26 7.89
CA TYR A 320 -8.28 -9.13 8.65
C TYR A 320 -8.44 -10.63 8.34
N PHE A 321 -9.34 -11.00 7.43
CA PHE A 321 -9.70 -12.39 7.18
C PHE A 321 -8.56 -13.23 6.60
N SER A 322 -7.72 -12.64 5.76
CA SER A 322 -6.64 -13.32 5.05
C SER A 322 -5.32 -12.57 5.19
N VAL A 323 -4.20 -13.29 4.99
CA VAL A 323 -2.84 -12.72 4.91
C VAL A 323 -2.57 -11.89 3.65
N VAL A 324 -3.55 -11.86 2.73
CA VAL A 324 -3.63 -10.97 1.56
C VAL A 324 -4.79 -9.99 1.76
N GLU A 325 -4.63 -9.09 2.74
CA GLU A 325 -5.67 -8.14 3.14
C GLU A 325 -6.11 -7.24 1.97
N ASP A 326 -5.20 -6.96 1.05
CA ASP A 326 -5.43 -6.21 -0.18
C ASP A 326 -6.45 -6.90 -1.10
N ALA A 327 -6.27 -8.17 -1.39
CA ALA A 327 -7.13 -8.96 -2.25
C ALA A 327 -8.57 -9.02 -1.70
N ILE A 328 -8.73 -9.40 -0.42
CA ILE A 328 -10.06 -9.48 0.20
C ILE A 328 -10.74 -8.11 0.33
N THR A 329 -9.99 -7.07 0.66
CA THR A 329 -10.52 -5.70 0.74
C THR A 329 -11.03 -5.25 -0.62
N SER A 330 -10.27 -5.49 -1.69
CA SER A 330 -10.69 -5.11 -3.04
C SER A 330 -11.92 -5.89 -3.52
N LEU A 331 -12.00 -7.19 -3.22
CA LEU A 331 -13.15 -8.04 -3.55
C LEU A 331 -14.42 -7.48 -2.92
N GLU A 332 -14.38 -7.16 -1.62
CA GLU A 332 -15.55 -6.61 -0.93
C GLU A 332 -15.93 -5.22 -1.43
N LEU A 333 -14.96 -4.34 -1.70
CA LEU A 333 -15.26 -3.01 -2.27
C LEU A 333 -15.91 -3.11 -3.66
N HIS A 334 -15.43 -4.01 -4.54
CA HIS A 334 -16.07 -4.26 -5.83
C HIS A 334 -17.47 -4.87 -5.68
N CYS A 335 -17.66 -5.79 -4.72
CA CYS A 335 -18.99 -6.31 -4.36
C CYS A 335 -19.94 -5.23 -3.82
N ASP A 336 -19.42 -4.22 -3.11
CA ASP A 336 -20.18 -3.06 -2.65
C ASP A 336 -20.46 -2.06 -3.79
N GLY A 337 -20.06 -2.40 -5.02
CA GLY A 337 -20.32 -1.63 -6.21
C GLY A 337 -19.38 -0.45 -6.41
N TRP A 338 -18.24 -0.39 -5.74
CA TRP A 338 -17.15 0.51 -6.15
C TRP A 338 -16.49 0.01 -7.44
N ILE A 339 -15.76 0.90 -8.11
CA ILE A 339 -14.86 0.57 -9.22
C ILE A 339 -13.44 1.03 -8.87
N SER A 340 -12.48 0.51 -9.61
CA SER A 340 -11.10 0.98 -9.58
C SER A 340 -10.64 1.39 -10.97
N VAL A 341 -9.50 2.07 -11.03
CA VAL A 341 -8.84 2.48 -12.27
C VAL A 341 -7.41 1.96 -12.25
N TYR A 342 -6.93 1.43 -13.36
CA TYR A 342 -5.55 1.03 -13.54
C TYR A 342 -4.83 2.00 -14.48
N THR A 343 -3.89 2.76 -13.95
CA THR A 343 -3.11 3.73 -14.73
C THR A 343 -1.68 3.24 -14.90
N ASN A 344 -1.22 3.11 -16.14
CA ASN A 344 0.13 2.69 -16.49
C ASN A 344 0.80 3.76 -17.36
N PRO A 345 1.35 4.81 -16.76
CA PRO A 345 2.05 5.86 -17.50
C PRO A 345 3.33 5.32 -18.14
N ALA A 346 3.77 5.97 -19.22
CA ALA A 346 4.99 5.60 -19.94
C ALA A 346 6.21 5.60 -18.99
N ASN A 347 6.36 6.68 -18.21
CA ASN A 347 7.35 6.75 -17.13
C ASN A 347 6.78 6.12 -15.85
N PRO A 348 7.49 5.19 -15.20
CA PRO A 348 7.04 4.64 -13.93
C PRO A 348 6.89 5.73 -12.86
N CYS A 349 5.69 5.84 -12.27
CA CYS A 349 5.49 6.67 -11.09
C CYS A 349 6.13 6.08 -9.83
N PHE A 350 6.28 4.77 -9.78
CA PHE A 350 6.82 4.06 -8.63
C PHE A 350 7.82 3.02 -9.12
N LEU A 351 8.94 2.93 -8.41
CA LEU A 351 9.97 1.92 -8.63
C LEU A 351 10.34 1.29 -7.31
N GLY A 352 10.35 -0.04 -7.28
CA GLY A 352 10.75 -0.80 -6.10
C GLY A 352 11.90 -1.76 -6.31
N ALA A 353 12.19 -2.55 -5.28
CA ALA A 353 13.16 -3.63 -5.32
C ALA A 353 12.45 -4.98 -5.17
N SER A 354 12.54 -5.83 -6.18
CA SER A 354 12.01 -7.20 -6.13
C SER A 354 12.92 -8.11 -5.31
N THR A 355 12.41 -9.29 -4.93
CA THR A 355 13.21 -10.34 -4.31
C THR A 355 14.34 -10.78 -5.26
N ASN A 356 15.56 -10.86 -4.75
CA ASN A 356 16.75 -11.17 -5.56
C ASN A 356 17.28 -12.59 -5.35
N ASN A 357 16.62 -13.38 -4.50
CA ASN A 357 16.97 -14.76 -4.22
C ASN A 357 15.73 -15.67 -4.22
N LEU A 358 15.97 -16.95 -4.45
CA LEU A 358 14.91 -17.95 -4.59
C LEU A 358 14.12 -18.13 -3.29
N ASN A 359 14.78 -18.13 -2.13
CA ASN A 359 14.13 -18.37 -0.85
C ASN A 359 13.07 -17.31 -0.55
N ASP A 360 13.42 -16.03 -0.68
CA ASP A 360 12.48 -14.93 -0.43
C ASP A 360 11.34 -14.93 -1.45
N THR A 361 11.64 -15.28 -2.71
CA THR A 361 10.63 -15.44 -3.75
C THR A 361 9.63 -16.54 -3.38
N LEU A 362 10.11 -17.71 -2.94
CA LEU A 362 9.25 -18.82 -2.53
C LEU A 362 8.41 -18.48 -1.30
N VAL A 363 8.98 -17.78 -0.31
CA VAL A 363 8.24 -17.31 0.86
C VAL A 363 7.11 -16.35 0.45
N GLN A 364 7.41 -15.39 -0.45
CA GLN A 364 6.42 -14.45 -0.96
C GLN A 364 5.28 -15.18 -1.71
N GLN A 365 5.62 -16.05 -2.66
CA GLN A 365 4.65 -16.81 -3.44
C GLN A 365 3.80 -17.72 -2.55
N THR A 366 4.41 -18.37 -1.56
CA THR A 366 3.72 -19.21 -0.58
C THR A 366 2.68 -18.40 0.18
N ARG A 367 3.04 -17.21 0.67
CA ARG A 367 2.11 -16.31 1.38
C ARG A 367 0.92 -15.92 0.50
N TRP A 368 1.17 -15.56 -0.75
CA TRP A 368 0.11 -15.23 -1.71
C TRP A 368 -0.79 -16.43 -1.97
N ALA A 369 -0.21 -17.58 -2.31
CA ALA A 369 -0.94 -18.81 -2.61
C ALA A 369 -1.85 -19.24 -1.44
N PHE A 370 -1.33 -19.23 -0.21
CA PHE A 370 -2.12 -19.56 0.98
C PHE A 370 -3.25 -18.55 1.22
N GLY A 371 -2.95 -17.25 1.18
CA GLY A 371 -3.95 -16.23 1.46
C GLY A 371 -5.07 -16.18 0.41
N LEU A 372 -4.72 -16.34 -0.87
CA LEU A 372 -5.67 -16.40 -1.97
C LEU A 372 -6.51 -17.69 -1.92
N MET A 373 -5.88 -18.85 -1.68
CA MET A 373 -6.62 -20.11 -1.51
C MET A 373 -7.57 -20.05 -0.30
N GLN A 374 -7.15 -19.44 0.81
CA GLN A 374 -8.00 -19.24 1.99
C GLN A 374 -9.26 -18.45 1.62
N MET A 375 -9.16 -17.43 0.76
CA MET A 375 -10.33 -16.72 0.23
C MET A 375 -11.18 -17.65 -0.64
N GLY A 376 -10.56 -18.37 -1.59
CA GLY A 376 -11.23 -19.28 -2.52
C GLY A 376 -11.98 -20.44 -1.85
N LEU A 377 -11.53 -20.90 -0.68
CA LEU A 377 -12.17 -21.99 0.07
C LEU A 377 -13.12 -21.49 1.18
N SER A 378 -13.36 -20.18 1.25
CA SER A 378 -14.22 -19.58 2.28
C SER A 378 -15.56 -19.11 1.75
N ARG A 379 -16.38 -18.53 2.64
CA ARG A 379 -17.61 -17.80 2.26
C ARG A 379 -17.38 -16.64 1.28
N PHE A 380 -16.13 -16.18 1.16
CA PHE A 380 -15.73 -15.12 0.23
C PHE A 380 -15.33 -15.65 -1.14
N THR A 381 -15.59 -16.93 -1.46
CA THR A 381 -15.22 -17.45 -2.76
C THR A 381 -15.90 -16.62 -3.88
N PRO A 382 -15.15 -16.02 -4.80
CA PRO A 382 -15.70 -15.07 -5.76
C PRO A 382 -16.76 -15.65 -6.67
N LEU A 383 -16.73 -16.97 -6.92
CA LEU A 383 -17.69 -17.69 -7.76
C LEU A 383 -19.07 -17.89 -7.10
N ILE A 384 -19.17 -17.73 -5.77
CA ILE A 384 -20.44 -17.82 -5.03
C ILE A 384 -20.81 -16.44 -4.46
N TYR A 385 -19.84 -15.74 -3.87
CA TYR A 385 -20.03 -14.42 -3.26
C TYR A 385 -20.25 -13.31 -4.30
N GLY A 386 -19.59 -13.42 -5.46
CA GLY A 386 -19.55 -12.38 -6.49
C GLY A 386 -20.77 -12.28 -7.42
N PRO A 387 -21.37 -13.37 -7.96
CA PRO A 387 -22.36 -13.27 -9.04
C PRO A 387 -23.62 -12.46 -8.75
N LEU A 388 -23.97 -12.24 -7.47
CA LEU A 388 -25.10 -11.39 -7.06
C LEU A 388 -24.70 -9.94 -6.77
N ARG A 389 -23.40 -9.62 -6.80
CA ARG A 389 -22.82 -8.35 -6.31
C ARG A 389 -21.92 -7.65 -7.33
N MET A 390 -21.41 -8.39 -8.31
CA MET A 390 -20.58 -7.87 -9.40
C MET A 390 -20.86 -8.63 -10.70
N SER A 391 -20.31 -8.15 -11.82
CA SER A 391 -20.46 -8.84 -13.11
C SER A 391 -19.79 -10.21 -13.08
N ILE A 392 -20.31 -11.14 -13.88
CA ILE A 392 -19.75 -12.49 -14.02
C ILE A 392 -18.28 -12.44 -14.43
N LEU A 393 -17.91 -11.56 -15.36
CA LEU A 393 -16.52 -11.41 -15.80
C LEU A 393 -15.59 -10.92 -14.68
N GLN A 394 -16.05 -9.97 -13.84
CA GLN A 394 -15.28 -9.52 -12.68
C GLN A 394 -15.15 -10.62 -11.63
N SER A 395 -16.24 -11.37 -11.40
CA SER A 395 -16.25 -12.53 -10.49
C SER A 395 -15.31 -13.63 -10.97
N MET A 396 -15.25 -13.89 -12.28
CA MET A 396 -14.30 -14.82 -12.89
C MET A 396 -12.85 -14.36 -12.75
N TRP A 397 -12.56 -13.06 -12.89
CA TRP A 397 -11.20 -12.54 -12.63
C TRP A 397 -10.76 -12.84 -11.20
N TYR A 398 -11.57 -12.49 -10.21
CA TYR A 398 -11.28 -12.83 -8.83
C TYR A 398 -11.22 -14.34 -8.60
N GLY A 399 -12.07 -15.11 -9.27
CA GLY A 399 -12.06 -16.58 -9.26
C GLY A 399 -10.73 -17.14 -9.75
N ALA A 400 -10.23 -16.65 -10.89
CA ALA A 400 -8.93 -17.02 -11.45
C ALA A 400 -7.80 -16.68 -10.47
N LEU A 401 -7.85 -15.52 -9.83
CA LEU A 401 -6.85 -15.11 -8.84
C LEU A 401 -6.84 -16.03 -7.60
N VAL A 402 -8.00 -16.32 -7.01
CA VAL A 402 -8.06 -17.09 -5.75
C VAL A 402 -7.90 -18.59 -5.93
N LEU A 403 -8.23 -19.12 -7.12
CA LEU A 403 -8.14 -20.54 -7.45
C LEU A 403 -6.88 -20.90 -8.23
N ASP A 404 -5.98 -19.94 -8.50
CA ASP A 404 -4.75 -20.17 -9.28
C ASP A 404 -3.93 -21.33 -8.72
N SER A 405 -3.80 -21.41 -7.39
CA SER A 405 -3.09 -22.48 -6.70
C SER A 405 -3.65 -23.89 -6.97
N LEU A 406 -4.93 -24.03 -7.37
CA LEU A 406 -5.50 -25.35 -7.73
C LEU A 406 -4.98 -25.87 -9.06
N SER A 407 -4.40 -25.01 -9.90
CA SER A 407 -3.75 -25.40 -11.15
C SER A 407 -2.57 -26.36 -10.91
N THR A 408 -1.99 -26.34 -9.71
CA THR A 408 -0.92 -27.28 -9.32
C THR A 408 -1.35 -28.75 -9.42
N ILE A 409 -2.62 -29.08 -9.16
CA ILE A 409 -3.12 -30.46 -9.22
C ILE A 409 -3.01 -31.03 -10.66
N PRO A 410 -3.62 -30.43 -11.69
CA PRO A 410 -3.44 -30.92 -13.06
C PRO A 410 -1.98 -30.87 -13.52
N PHE A 411 -1.17 -29.91 -13.06
CA PHE A 411 0.27 -29.92 -13.36
C PHE A 411 0.99 -31.16 -12.81
N TYR A 412 0.73 -31.55 -11.56
CA TYR A 412 1.32 -32.78 -11.00
C TYR A 412 0.85 -34.02 -11.73
N VAL A 413 -0.45 -34.11 -12.04
CA VAL A 413 -1.03 -35.21 -12.82
C VAL A 413 -0.33 -35.32 -14.18
N LEU A 414 -0.21 -34.22 -14.92
CA LEU A 414 0.43 -34.18 -16.23
C LEU A 414 1.95 -34.37 -16.18
N SER A 415 2.60 -34.11 -15.04
CA SER A 415 4.05 -34.30 -14.88
C SER A 415 4.41 -35.72 -14.44
N ILE A 416 3.51 -36.42 -13.74
CA ILE A 416 3.76 -37.75 -13.17
C ILE A 416 3.24 -38.86 -14.09
N ILE A 417 2.07 -38.69 -14.71
CA ILE A 417 1.45 -39.74 -15.54
C ILE A 417 2.33 -40.11 -16.74
N PRO A 418 2.85 -39.17 -17.56
CA PRO A 418 3.61 -39.55 -18.75
C PRO A 418 4.90 -40.34 -18.44
N PRO A 419 5.73 -39.98 -17.43
CA PRO A 419 6.87 -40.80 -17.03
C PRO A 419 6.48 -42.21 -16.56
N ILE A 420 5.38 -42.36 -15.81
CA ILE A 420 4.88 -43.68 -15.40
C ILE A 420 4.43 -44.49 -16.61
N CYS A 421 3.64 -43.89 -17.50
CA CYS A 421 3.20 -44.54 -18.74
C CYS A 421 4.40 -44.98 -19.59
N LEU A 422 5.45 -44.14 -19.68
CA LEU A 422 6.69 -44.46 -20.38
C LEU A 422 7.41 -45.66 -19.72
N LEU A 423 7.56 -45.66 -18.39
CA LEU A 423 8.24 -46.73 -17.65
C LEU A 423 7.54 -48.09 -17.82
N TYR A 424 6.21 -48.10 -17.81
CA TYR A 424 5.41 -49.31 -17.91
C TYR A 424 4.95 -49.64 -19.34
N CYS A 425 5.41 -48.90 -20.35
CA CYS A 425 4.98 -49.05 -21.75
C CYS A 425 3.45 -48.99 -21.92
N ILE A 426 2.76 -48.20 -21.10
CA ILE A 426 1.31 -47.99 -21.19
C ILE A 426 1.06 -46.86 -22.19
N PRO A 427 0.30 -47.09 -23.28
CA PRO A 427 -0.03 -46.03 -24.23
C PRO A 427 -0.95 -44.98 -23.58
N LEU A 428 -0.50 -43.72 -23.54
CA LEU A 428 -1.25 -42.61 -22.94
C LEU A 428 -2.52 -42.25 -23.73
N TYR A 429 -2.45 -42.42 -25.05
CA TYR A 429 -3.55 -42.18 -25.97
C TYR A 429 -3.86 -43.48 -26.72
N PRO A 430 -5.13 -43.73 -27.07
CA PRO A 430 -5.48 -44.89 -27.88
C PRO A 430 -4.73 -44.85 -29.21
N GLN A 431 -4.29 -46.03 -29.67
CA GLN A 431 -3.71 -46.13 -31.01
C GLN A 431 -4.79 -45.82 -32.04
N VAL A 432 -4.50 -44.88 -32.95
CA VAL A 432 -5.38 -44.58 -34.07
C VAL A 432 -5.42 -45.81 -34.98
N SER A 433 -6.54 -46.52 -35.02
CA SER A 433 -6.76 -47.52 -36.05
C SER A 433 -6.87 -46.80 -37.39
N LYS A 434 -6.07 -47.23 -38.38
CA LYS A 434 -6.33 -46.84 -39.77
C LYS A 434 -7.75 -47.32 -40.08
N GLN A 435 -8.67 -46.40 -40.36
CA GLN A 435 -9.94 -46.77 -40.98
C GLN A 435 -9.58 -47.55 -42.24
N ASN A 436 -9.89 -48.84 -42.25
CA ASN A 436 -9.86 -49.64 -43.46
C ASN A 436 -10.89 -49.03 -44.41
N ASN A 437 -10.45 -48.12 -45.28
CA ASN A 437 -11.14 -47.79 -46.51
C ASN A 437 -11.05 -49.00 -47.43
N THR A 438 -11.75 -50.08 -47.09
CA THR A 438 -12.11 -51.15 -48.02
C THR A 438 -13.45 -50.79 -48.66
N HIS A 439 -13.39 -49.82 -49.57
CA HIS A 439 -14.34 -49.71 -50.68
C HIS A 439 -13.50 -49.58 -51.96
N LEU A 440 -13.22 -50.73 -52.57
CA LEU A 440 -12.91 -50.88 -53.98
C LEU A 440 -13.50 -52.20 -54.46
#